data_AF-A0A327RR07-F1
#
_entry.id   AF-A0A327RR07-F1
#
_cell.length_a   1.000
_cell.length_b   1.000
_cell.length_c   1.000
_cell.angle_alpha   90.00
_cell.angle_beta   90.00
_cell.angle_gamma   90.00
#
_symmetry.space_group_name_H-M   'P 1'
#
loop_
_entity.id
_entity.type
_entity.pdbx_description
1 polymer ?
#
loop_
_entity_poly.entity_id
_entity_poly.type
_entity_poly.pdbx_seq_one_letter_code
_entity_poly.pdbx_strand_id
1 'polypeptide(L)'
;MKTRIKYQVGSASIQHILVLSDDLESDLQFLKTKTNNTAIHSWIDQKLAYTLAFKLKSLSLLDNMTIKHKKRSRFKTALRMFWFNLKRLFYKNEDRKIIKQCLLLSSSFIHEINKEIGSGIHSETTYSLLYDFRTKVFSNKDQINLNKLIAN
;
A
#
# COMPACT_ATOMS: atom_id res chain seq x y z
N MET A 1 7.72 27.60 -29.96
CA MET A 1 7.46 27.20 -28.56
C MET A 1 6.91 25.78 -28.59
N LYS A 2 7.68 24.75 -28.21
CA LYS A 2 7.23 23.35 -28.27
C LYS A 2 6.29 23.07 -27.10
N THR A 3 5.00 22.93 -27.36
CA THR A 3 4.00 22.42 -26.41
C THR A 3 4.39 20.97 -26.05
N ARG A 4 5.14 20.78 -24.96
CA ARG A 4 5.30 19.45 -24.38
C ARG A 4 3.93 19.03 -23.85
N ILE A 5 3.22 18.23 -24.62
CA ILE A 5 2.07 17.46 -24.11
C ILE A 5 2.65 16.55 -23.02
N LYS A 6 2.55 16.95 -21.75
CA LYS A 6 2.88 16.08 -20.61
C LYS A 6 1.83 14.97 -20.64
N TYR A 7 2.18 13.84 -21.23
CA TYR A 7 1.32 12.67 -21.32
C TYR A 7 0.87 12.28 -19.92
N GLN A 8 -0.41 12.45 -19.62
CA GLN A 8 -1.08 12.06 -18.37
C GLN A 8 -1.25 10.53 -18.25
N VAL A 9 -0.47 9.77 -19.02
CA VAL A 9 -0.62 8.32 -19.21
C VAL A 9 -0.16 7.61 -17.93
N GLY A 10 -1.09 6.91 -17.29
CA GLY A 10 -0.90 6.27 -15.99
C GLY A 10 -1.26 7.15 -14.78
N SER A 11 -1.72 8.39 -14.95
CA SER A 11 -2.18 9.22 -13.83
C SER A 11 -3.38 8.63 -13.08
N ALA A 12 -4.31 8.01 -13.81
CA ALA A 12 -5.46 7.31 -13.24
C ALA A 12 -5.02 6.12 -12.38
N SER A 13 -4.03 5.37 -12.84
CA SER A 13 -3.43 4.25 -12.11
C SER A 13 -2.67 4.71 -10.88
N ILE A 14 -1.88 5.80 -10.99
CA ILE A 14 -1.23 6.41 -9.82
C ILE A 14 -2.29 6.85 -8.81
N GLN A 15 -3.37 7.51 -9.23
CA GLN A 15 -4.46 7.90 -8.33
C GLN A 15 -5.15 6.70 -7.68
N HIS A 16 -5.40 5.64 -8.44
CA HIS A 16 -6.03 4.42 -7.93
C HIS A 16 -5.15 3.75 -6.88
N ILE A 17 -3.88 3.48 -7.21
CA ILE A 17 -2.93 2.85 -6.28
C ILE A 17 -2.63 3.75 -5.09
N LEU A 18 -2.64 5.08 -5.25
CA LEU A 18 -2.48 6.03 -4.15
C LEU A 18 -3.64 5.92 -3.14
N VAL A 19 -4.90 5.83 -3.62
CA VAL A 19 -6.06 5.59 -2.75
C VAL A 19 -5.95 4.23 -2.03
N LEU A 20 -5.55 3.18 -2.76
CA LEU A 20 -5.33 1.87 -2.15
C LEU A 20 -4.14 1.88 -1.17
N SER A 21 -3.16 2.76 -1.35
CA SER A 21 -2.01 2.90 -0.45
C SER A 21 -2.40 3.55 0.87
N ASP A 22 -3.29 4.55 0.84
CA ASP A 22 -3.93 5.08 2.04
C ASP A 22 -4.71 3.98 2.77
N ASP A 23 -5.30 3.05 2.00
CA ASP A 23 -5.90 1.85 2.57
C ASP A 23 -4.88 0.95 3.24
N LEU A 24 -3.88 0.49 2.51
CA LEU A 24 -2.85 -0.36 3.10
C LEU A 24 -2.22 0.26 4.37
N GLU A 25 -1.96 1.57 4.37
CA GLU A 25 -1.40 2.28 5.52
C GLU A 25 -2.28 2.19 6.78
N SER A 26 -3.57 2.52 6.69
CA SER A 26 -4.42 2.49 7.91
C SER A 26 -4.64 1.06 8.40
N ASP A 27 -4.69 0.07 7.49
CA ASP A 27 -4.86 -1.33 7.89
C ASP A 27 -3.60 -1.86 8.60
N LEU A 28 -2.42 -1.51 8.10
CA LEU A 28 -1.14 -1.86 8.73
C LEU A 28 -0.96 -1.16 10.08
N GLN A 29 -1.28 0.14 10.18
CA GLN A 29 -1.24 0.87 11.46
C GLN A 29 -2.17 0.21 12.49
N PHE A 30 -3.38 -0.16 12.08
CA PHE A 30 -4.30 -0.87 12.96
C PHE A 30 -3.73 -2.21 13.44
N LEU A 31 -3.20 -3.04 12.52
CA LEU A 31 -2.60 -4.33 12.87
C LEU A 31 -1.39 -4.18 13.81
N LYS A 32 -0.60 -3.12 13.62
CA LYS A 32 0.50 -2.76 14.53
C LYS A 32 0.01 -2.54 15.97
N THR A 33 -1.14 -1.88 16.16
CA THR A 33 -1.72 -1.67 17.51
C THR A 33 -2.23 -2.96 18.18
N LYS A 34 -2.25 -4.10 17.47
CA LYS A 34 -2.81 -5.36 17.97
C LYS A 34 -1.78 -6.41 18.38
N THR A 35 -0.51 -6.16 18.13
CA THR A 35 0.59 -7.00 18.56
C THR A 35 1.44 -6.27 19.60
N ASN A 36 2.06 -7.01 20.52
CA ASN A 36 3.10 -6.50 21.41
C ASN A 36 4.50 -7.00 21.00
N ASN A 37 4.58 -7.81 19.94
CA ASN A 37 5.83 -8.39 19.47
C ASN A 37 6.62 -7.32 18.70
N THR A 38 7.74 -6.90 19.29
CA THR A 38 8.61 -5.82 18.77
C THR A 38 9.11 -6.13 17.36
N ALA A 39 9.31 -7.40 17.04
CA ALA A 39 9.80 -7.81 15.74
C ALA A 39 8.70 -7.76 14.67
N ILE A 40 7.44 -8.07 15.02
CA ILE A 40 6.28 -7.84 14.14
C ILE A 40 6.01 -6.34 13.98
N HIS A 41 6.15 -5.54 15.04
CA HIS A 41 6.09 -4.07 14.97
C HIS A 41 7.07 -3.51 13.95
N SER A 42 8.35 -3.88 14.07
CA SER A 42 9.41 -3.43 13.16
C SER A 42 9.13 -3.87 11.71
N TRP A 43 8.64 -5.09 11.52
CA TRP A 43 8.26 -5.59 10.20
C TRP A 43 7.11 -4.79 9.58
N ILE A 44 6.08 -4.45 10.35
CA ILE A 44 4.97 -3.59 9.88
C ILE A 44 5.48 -2.17 9.60
N ASP A 45 6.38 -1.63 10.41
CA ASP A 45 6.96 -0.30 10.21
C ASP A 45 7.74 -0.18 8.91
N GLN A 46 8.49 -1.22 8.53
CA GLN A 46 9.16 -1.25 7.23
C GLN A 46 8.16 -1.14 6.06
N LYS A 47 7.02 -1.84 6.14
CA LYS A 47 5.96 -1.76 5.13
C LYS A 47 5.27 -0.39 5.09
N LEU A 48 5.05 0.21 6.26
CA LEU A 48 4.54 1.58 6.36
C LEU A 48 5.50 2.58 5.72
N ALA A 49 6.82 2.45 5.96
CA ALA A 49 7.83 3.31 5.36
C ALA A 49 7.84 3.22 3.83
N TYR A 50 7.72 2.02 3.26
CA TYR A 50 7.62 1.85 1.80
C TYR A 50 6.33 2.46 1.24
N THR A 51 5.20 2.27 1.93
CA THR A 51 3.91 2.87 1.55
C THR A 51 4.00 4.39 1.54
N LEU A 52 4.59 4.99 2.57
CA LEU A 52 4.79 6.43 2.66
C LEU A 52 5.72 6.96 1.54
N ALA A 53 6.83 6.28 1.27
CA ALA A 53 7.74 6.66 0.19
C ALA A 53 7.05 6.63 -1.19
N PHE A 54 6.22 5.61 -1.45
CA PHE A 54 5.42 5.54 -2.67
C PHE A 54 4.40 6.67 -2.77
N LYS A 55 3.69 6.98 -1.67
CA LYS A 55 2.71 8.08 -1.61
C LYS A 55 3.35 9.42 -1.96
N LEU A 56 4.50 9.73 -1.36
CA LEU A 56 5.25 10.96 -1.64
C LEU A 56 5.67 11.07 -3.10
N LYS A 57 6.22 9.99 -3.68
CA LYS A 57 6.60 9.95 -5.10
C LYS A 57 5.39 10.08 -6.03
N SER A 58 4.28 9.43 -5.68
CA SER A 58 3.02 9.49 -6.44
C SER A 58 2.44 10.90 -6.45
N LEU A 59 2.40 11.58 -5.31
CA LEU A 59 1.96 12.97 -5.21
C LEU A 59 2.86 13.90 -6.03
N SER A 60 4.18 13.75 -5.93
CA SER A 60 5.13 14.52 -6.74
C SER A 60 4.93 14.31 -8.25
N LEU A 61 4.68 13.07 -8.70
CA LEU A 61 4.36 12.80 -10.10
C LEU A 61 3.03 13.43 -10.55
N LEU A 62 1.97 13.34 -9.72
CA LEU A 62 0.67 13.94 -10.02
C LEU A 62 0.74 15.47 -10.09
N ASP A 63 1.46 16.10 -9.15
CA ASP A 63 1.71 17.54 -9.14
C ASP A 63 2.49 17.97 -10.39
N ASN A 64 3.52 17.20 -10.76
CA ASN A 64 4.25 17.39 -12.01
C ASN A 64 3.35 17.26 -13.25
N MET A 65 2.32 16.42 -13.21
CA MET A 65 1.31 16.27 -14.27
C MET A 65 0.22 17.34 -14.19
N THR A 66 0.27 18.28 -13.24
CA THR A 66 -0.76 19.31 -12.95
C THR A 66 -2.14 18.73 -12.62
N ILE A 67 -2.18 17.49 -12.12
CA ILE A 67 -3.43 16.79 -11.80
C ILE A 67 -3.73 16.96 -10.31
N LYS A 68 -4.85 17.64 -9.99
CA LYS A 68 -5.33 17.72 -8.60
C LYS A 68 -5.68 16.33 -8.09
N HIS A 69 -5.08 15.95 -6.96
CA HIS A 69 -5.37 14.70 -6.29
C HIS A 69 -6.86 14.62 -5.89
N LYS A 70 -7.52 13.52 -6.26
CA LYS A 70 -8.92 13.28 -5.89
C LYS A 70 -8.99 13.00 -4.39
N LYS A 71 -9.63 13.90 -3.63
CA LYS A 71 -9.92 13.65 -2.22
C LYS A 71 -10.79 12.40 -2.08
N ARG A 72 -10.45 11.58 -1.10
CA ARG A 72 -11.20 10.37 -0.74
C ARG A 72 -12.66 10.71 -0.40
N SER A 73 -13.58 9.88 -0.89
CA SER A 73 -15.01 10.01 -0.55
C SER A 73 -15.25 9.72 0.93
N ARG A 74 -15.99 10.60 1.62
CA ARG A 74 -16.39 10.44 3.03
C ARG A 74 -17.10 9.11 3.30
N PHE A 75 -17.93 8.65 2.36
CA PHE A 75 -18.64 7.36 2.48
C PHE A 75 -17.69 6.17 2.50
N LYS A 76 -16.67 6.17 1.64
CA LYS A 76 -15.65 5.10 1.63
C LYS A 76 -14.87 5.08 2.94
N THR A 77 -14.60 6.24 3.53
CA THR A 77 -13.95 6.34 4.84
C THR A 77 -14.83 5.79 5.95
N ALA A 78 -16.13 6.14 5.95
CA ALA A 78 -17.09 5.67 6.96
C ALA A 78 -17.29 4.14 6.91
N LEU A 79 -17.50 3.59 5.72
CA LEU A 79 -17.65 2.14 5.54
C LEU A 79 -16.40 1.39 6.02
N ARG A 80 -15.23 1.95 5.76
CA ARG A 80 -13.97 1.35 6.18
C ARG A 80 -13.77 1.40 7.70
N MET A 81 -14.09 2.52 8.35
CA MET A 81 -14.11 2.63 9.81
C MET A 81 -15.06 1.59 10.44
N PHE A 82 -16.20 1.34 9.81
CA PHE A 82 -17.11 0.28 10.23
C PHE A 82 -16.47 -1.10 10.15
N TRP A 83 -15.86 -1.46 9.01
CA TRP A 83 -15.12 -2.71 8.86
C TRP A 83 -13.96 -2.83 9.86
N PHE A 84 -13.25 -1.74 10.14
CA PHE A 84 -12.20 -1.71 11.15
C PHE A 84 -12.72 -2.01 12.55
N ASN A 85 -13.82 -1.39 12.94
CA ASN A 85 -14.44 -1.63 14.24
C ASN A 85 -14.89 -3.08 14.40
N LEU A 86 -15.41 -3.68 13.32
CA LEU A 86 -15.79 -5.09 13.31
C LEU A 86 -14.56 -6.00 13.46
N LYS A 87 -13.51 -5.75 12.68
CA LYS A 87 -12.24 -6.48 12.76
C LYS A 87 -11.58 -6.36 14.14
N ARG A 88 -11.72 -5.23 14.82
CA ARG A 88 -11.17 -4.97 16.17
C ARG A 88 -11.52 -6.00 17.22
N LEU A 89 -12.64 -6.71 17.05
CA LEU A 89 -13.09 -7.73 17.97
C LEU A 89 -12.31 -9.06 17.84
N PHE A 90 -11.61 -9.31 16.72
CA PHE A 90 -11.09 -10.63 16.37
C PHE A 90 -9.56 -10.80 16.40
N TYR A 91 -8.78 -9.73 16.65
CA TYR A 91 -7.31 -9.74 16.47
C TYR A 91 -6.48 -9.47 17.74
N LYS A 92 -7.02 -9.62 18.97
CA LYS A 92 -6.25 -9.29 20.18
C LYS A 92 -5.16 -10.33 20.45
N ASN A 93 -3.88 -9.92 20.40
CA ASN A 93 -2.69 -10.69 20.79
C ASN A 93 -2.50 -12.04 20.07
N GLU A 94 -2.98 -12.15 18.83
CA GLU A 94 -2.76 -13.33 18.00
C GLU A 94 -1.80 -13.00 16.86
N ASP A 95 -0.50 -12.98 17.18
CA ASP A 95 0.58 -12.62 16.27
C ASP A 95 0.52 -13.38 14.93
N ARG A 96 0.19 -14.68 14.95
CA ARG A 96 -0.01 -15.49 13.74
C ARG A 96 -1.17 -14.99 12.88
N LYS A 97 -2.29 -14.58 13.48
CA LYS A 97 -3.43 -14.00 12.75
C LYS A 97 -3.10 -12.63 12.20
N ILE A 98 -2.36 -11.81 12.96
CA ILE A 98 -1.90 -10.48 12.53
C ILE A 98 -0.98 -10.61 11.31
N ILE A 99 0.01 -11.49 11.38
CA ILE A 99 0.90 -11.84 10.26
C ILE A 99 0.10 -12.27 9.04
N LYS A 100 -0.81 -13.23 9.21
CA LYS A 100 -1.65 -13.74 8.10
C LYS A 100 -2.46 -12.62 7.47
N GLN A 101 -3.03 -11.73 8.29
CA GLN A 101 -3.79 -10.59 7.79
C GLN A 101 -2.92 -9.58 7.04
N CYS A 102 -1.72 -9.26 7.55
CA CYS A 102 -0.75 -8.42 6.85
C CYS A 102 -0.37 -9.01 5.48
N LEU A 103 -0.15 -10.32 5.41
CA LEU A 103 0.16 -11.03 4.17
C LEU A 103 -1.01 -10.98 3.17
N LEU A 104 -2.24 -11.20 3.64
CA LEU A 104 -3.45 -11.12 2.81
C LEU A 104 -3.66 -9.72 2.23
N LEU A 105 -3.55 -8.68 3.07
CA LEU A 105 -3.68 -7.29 2.64
C LEU A 105 -2.65 -6.95 1.57
N SER A 106 -1.40 -7.32 1.83
CA SER A 106 -0.29 -7.01 0.94
C SER A 106 -0.42 -7.80 -0.39
N SER A 107 -0.93 -9.05 -0.36
CA SER A 107 -1.19 -9.85 -1.56
C SER A 107 -2.31 -9.28 -2.42
N SER A 108 -3.43 -8.88 -1.78
CA SER A 108 -4.52 -8.18 -2.45
C SER A 108 -4.03 -6.89 -3.10
N PHE A 109 -3.14 -6.17 -2.43
CA PHE A 109 -2.56 -4.93 -2.93
C PHE A 109 -1.64 -5.16 -4.13
N ILE A 110 -0.80 -6.21 -4.10
CA ILE A 110 0.01 -6.61 -5.27
C ILE A 110 -0.87 -6.96 -6.46
N HIS A 111 -1.99 -7.67 -6.23
CA HIS A 111 -2.89 -8.04 -7.30
C HIS A 111 -3.41 -6.80 -8.05
N GLU A 112 -3.81 -5.76 -7.31
CA GLU A 112 -4.22 -4.49 -7.91
C GLU A 112 -3.08 -3.78 -8.64
N ILE A 113 -1.86 -3.76 -8.07
CA ILE A 113 -0.69 -3.20 -8.78
C ILE A 113 -0.42 -3.96 -10.09
N ASN A 114 -0.46 -5.29 -10.06
CA ASN A 114 -0.22 -6.10 -11.26
C ASN A 114 -1.31 -5.90 -12.31
N LYS A 115 -2.57 -5.73 -11.89
CA LYS A 115 -3.67 -5.40 -12.78
C LYS A 115 -3.45 -4.05 -13.45
N GLU A 116 -3.03 -3.05 -12.69
CA GLU A 116 -2.68 -1.75 -13.25
C GLU A 116 -1.51 -1.91 -14.22
N ILE A 117 -0.36 -2.47 -13.81
CA ILE A 117 0.81 -2.69 -14.67
C ILE A 117 0.43 -3.43 -15.96
N GLY A 118 -0.36 -4.51 -15.85
CA GLY A 118 -0.80 -5.34 -16.96
C GLY A 118 -1.73 -4.64 -17.96
N SER A 119 -2.35 -3.51 -17.58
CA SER A 119 -3.15 -2.72 -18.51
C SER A 119 -2.32 -2.08 -19.63
N GLY A 120 -1.02 -1.91 -19.44
CA GLY A 120 -0.11 -1.33 -20.44
C GLY A 120 -0.25 0.17 -20.68
N ILE A 121 -1.17 0.86 -19.99
CA ILE A 121 -1.46 2.29 -20.19
C ILE A 121 -0.62 3.15 -19.22
N HIS A 122 0.71 3.00 -19.28
CA HIS A 122 1.64 3.70 -18.39
C HIS A 122 2.76 4.40 -19.14
N SER A 123 3.13 5.60 -18.67
CA SER A 123 4.46 6.13 -18.95
C SER A 123 5.53 5.24 -18.31
N GLU A 124 6.76 5.26 -18.84
CA GLU A 124 7.92 4.56 -18.25
C GLU A 124 8.12 4.93 -16.77
N THR A 125 7.95 6.22 -16.43
CA THR A 125 8.00 6.72 -15.06
C THR A 125 6.93 6.13 -14.16
N THR A 126 5.70 5.99 -14.65
CA THR A 126 4.59 5.38 -13.89
C THR A 126 4.84 3.89 -13.68
N TYR A 127 5.25 3.18 -14.74
CA TYR A 127 5.57 1.77 -14.68
C TYR A 127 6.68 1.49 -13.67
N SER A 128 7.79 2.25 -13.74
CA SER A 128 8.92 2.11 -12.83
C SER A 128 8.50 2.34 -11.38
N LEU A 129 7.69 3.37 -11.09
CA LEU A 129 7.20 3.62 -9.74
C LEU A 129 6.34 2.48 -9.19
N LEU A 130 5.40 1.97 -9.99
CA LEU A 130 4.52 0.85 -9.61
C LEU A 130 5.31 -0.44 -9.40
N TYR A 131 6.29 -0.71 -10.27
CA TYR A 131 7.16 -1.89 -10.18
C TYR A 131 8.08 -1.83 -8.96
N ASP A 132 8.68 -0.68 -8.69
CA ASP A 132 9.48 -0.43 -7.48
C ASP A 132 8.66 -0.66 -6.21
N PHE A 133 7.40 -0.21 -6.22
CA PHE A 133 6.55 -0.37 -5.05
C PHE A 133 6.14 -1.82 -4.84
N ARG A 134 5.77 -2.52 -5.92
CA ARG A 134 5.49 -3.97 -5.91
C ARG A 134 6.64 -4.76 -5.30
N THR A 135 7.88 -4.48 -5.70
CA THR A 135 9.07 -5.22 -5.25
C THR A 135 9.48 -4.90 -3.81
N LYS A 136 9.16 -3.70 -3.30
CA LYS A 136 9.51 -3.27 -1.94
C LYS A 136 8.46 -3.62 -0.90
N VAL A 137 7.17 -3.55 -1.23
CA VAL A 137 6.07 -3.95 -0.32
C VAL A 137 6.11 -5.45 0.02
N PHE A 138 6.69 -6.25 -0.88
CA PHE A 138 7.04 -7.64 -0.64
C PHE A 138 8.38 -7.99 -1.27
N SER A 139 9.38 -8.08 -0.40
CA SER A 139 10.64 -8.72 -0.72
C SER A 139 10.56 -10.20 -0.32
N ASN A 140 11.16 -11.12 -1.07
CA ASN A 140 11.33 -12.53 -0.65
C ASN A 140 12.02 -12.66 0.73
N LYS A 141 12.71 -11.61 1.20
CA LYS A 141 13.25 -11.52 2.57
C LYS A 141 12.16 -11.49 3.65
N ASP A 142 10.94 -11.06 3.34
CA ASP A 142 9.82 -11.07 4.28
C ASP A 142 9.40 -12.48 4.69
N GLN A 143 9.40 -13.44 3.77
CA GLN A 143 9.10 -14.86 4.08
C GLN A 143 10.17 -15.49 4.97
N ILE A 144 11.44 -15.15 4.75
CA ILE A 144 12.56 -15.65 5.58
C ILE A 144 12.51 -15.05 7.00
N ASN A 145 12.18 -13.76 7.13
CA ASN A 145 12.01 -13.11 8.43
C ASN A 145 10.77 -13.64 9.17
N LEU A 146 9.69 -13.95 8.46
CA LEU A 146 8.47 -14.53 9.05
C LEU A 146 8.70 -15.91 9.68
N ASN A 147 9.49 -16.77 9.04
CA ASN A 147 9.84 -18.08 9.62
C ASN A 147 10.67 -17.93 10.91
N LYS A 148 11.50 -16.89 11.01
CA LYS A 148 12.24 -16.56 12.23
C LYS A 148 11.36 -15.91 13.31
N LEU A 149 10.37 -15.11 12.91
CA LEU A 149 9.40 -14.45 13.81
C LEU A 149 8.42 -15.42 14.48
N ILE A 150 8.17 -16.58 13.87
CA ILE A 150 7.22 -17.60 14.36
C ILE A 150 7.93 -18.71 15.18
N ALA A 151 9.26 -18.85 15.03
CA ALA A 151 10.08 -19.87 15.67
C ALA A 151 10.66 -19.45 17.05
N ASN A 152 10.58 -18.16 17.39
CA ASN A 152 10.85 -17.62 18.72
C ASN A 152 9.54 -17.36 19.47
#